data_AF-A0A3N4B7F7-F1
#
_entry.id   AF-A0A3N4B7F7-F1
#
_cell.length_a   1.000
_cell.length_b   1.000
_cell.length_c   1.000
_cell.angle_alpha   90.00
_cell.angle_beta   90.00
_cell.angle_gamma   90.00
#
_symmetry.space_group_name_H-M   'P 1'
#
loop_
_entity.id
_entity.type
_entity.pdbx_description
1 polymer ?
#
loop_
_entity_poly.entity_id
_entity_poly.type
_entity_poly.pdbx_seq_one_letter_code
_entity_poly.pdbx_strand_id
1 'polypeptide(L)'
;MIEAFDCKRIPLVQITGNGPGEKSIGSTPTLDVTFNLAKLTEPKGNQVFIRNARVAEQPNNGPLVVSAHCFSSSALLQLQHMLRGISEELAQRLGCPPSAGLTAILCFSEIAHAVRVDRAPLVPSLARPSEMGRRKPLACVFHNWLGERRLAMKIGRHSPDLITWPSFHYPGPDGGTEQANPLQRLLNIFNEQQPCESLRRELQLLAGASNNSWLASLTPATLEDLEVSFFLPRNTQHTKQWWLYDNEASTAVDLILKRLIWSQQYLASL
;
A
#
# COMPACT_ATOMS: atom_id res chain seq x y z
N MET A 1 -22.33 -14.95 -17.45
CA MET A 1 -21.59 -15.52 -16.32
C MET A 1 -20.21 -15.89 -16.83
N ILE A 2 -19.14 -15.56 -16.10
CA ILE A 2 -17.77 -15.93 -16.47
C ILE A 2 -17.48 -17.25 -15.77
N GLU A 3 -17.16 -18.27 -16.56
CA GLU A 3 -17.07 -19.67 -16.13
C GLU A 3 -15.65 -20.08 -15.71
N ALA A 4 -14.64 -19.50 -16.37
CA ALA A 4 -13.21 -19.70 -16.13
C ALA A 4 -12.41 -18.53 -16.70
N PHE A 5 -11.16 -18.35 -16.26
CA PHE A 5 -10.24 -17.32 -16.77
C PHE A 5 -9.35 -17.82 -17.94
N ASP A 6 -9.85 -18.77 -18.74
CA ASP A 6 -9.13 -19.36 -19.87
C ASP A 6 -9.01 -18.38 -21.06
N CYS A 7 -7.78 -18.19 -21.56
CA CYS A 7 -7.30 -17.54 -22.81
C CYS A 7 -7.92 -16.20 -23.30
N LYS A 8 -9.11 -15.80 -22.85
CA LYS A 8 -9.77 -14.53 -23.16
C LYS A 8 -9.67 -13.64 -21.94
N ARG A 9 -8.81 -12.62 -22.04
CA ARG A 9 -8.68 -11.61 -21.00
C ARG A 9 -9.95 -10.77 -20.89
N ILE A 10 -10.25 -10.34 -19.68
CA ILE A 10 -11.39 -9.46 -19.35
C ILE A 10 -11.12 -8.08 -19.97
N PRO A 11 -12.02 -7.49 -20.77
CA PRO A 11 -11.72 -6.24 -21.50
C PRO A 11 -11.26 -5.07 -20.62
N LEU A 12 -12.02 -4.76 -19.55
CA LEU A 12 -11.66 -3.68 -18.63
C LEU A 12 -12.07 -4.05 -17.21
N VAL A 13 -11.11 -4.01 -16.29
CA VAL A 13 -11.35 -4.12 -14.85
C VAL A 13 -11.14 -2.75 -14.21
N GLN A 14 -12.14 -2.25 -13.50
CA GLN A 14 -12.03 -1.08 -12.65
C GLN A 14 -11.79 -1.54 -11.22
N ILE A 15 -10.75 -1.01 -10.57
CA ILE A 15 -10.44 -1.27 -9.17
C ILE A 15 -10.57 0.06 -8.42
N THR A 16 -11.45 0.10 -7.41
CA THR A 16 -11.65 1.29 -6.57
C THR A 16 -11.21 0.99 -5.13
N GLY A 17 -10.13 1.63 -4.70
CA GLY A 17 -9.62 1.55 -3.34
C GLY A 17 -10.40 2.42 -2.33
N ASN A 18 -10.01 2.30 -1.06
CA ASN A 18 -10.60 3.08 0.04
C ASN A 18 -9.80 4.36 0.38
N GLY A 19 -8.79 4.68 -0.42
CA GLY A 19 -7.93 5.85 -0.22
C GLY A 19 -8.55 7.16 -0.73
N PRO A 20 -7.79 8.26 -0.59
CA PRO A 20 -8.15 9.55 -1.18
C PRO A 20 -8.02 9.53 -2.71
N GLY A 21 -8.59 10.54 -3.36
CA GLY A 21 -8.57 10.72 -4.81
C GLY A 21 -9.96 10.63 -5.43
N GLU A 22 -10.01 10.90 -6.72
CA GLU A 22 -11.25 10.90 -7.49
C GLU A 22 -11.45 9.55 -8.20
N LYS A 23 -12.71 9.24 -8.54
CA LYS A 23 -13.03 8.13 -9.43
C LYS A 23 -12.97 8.67 -10.86
N SER A 24 -12.17 8.05 -11.69
CA SER A 24 -12.04 8.40 -13.10
C SER A 24 -13.38 8.21 -13.82
N ILE A 25 -13.76 9.18 -14.65
CA ILE A 25 -14.92 9.07 -15.54
C ILE A 25 -14.44 8.43 -16.84
N GLY A 26 -15.12 7.37 -17.29
CA GLY A 26 -14.75 6.70 -18.54
C GLY A 26 -15.69 5.56 -18.90
N SER A 27 -15.26 4.71 -19.83
CA SER A 27 -16.02 3.54 -20.28
C SER A 27 -16.48 2.67 -19.11
N THR A 28 -17.71 2.16 -19.20
CA THR A 28 -18.27 1.23 -18.24
C THR A 28 -17.38 -0.02 -18.15
N PRO A 29 -16.88 -0.39 -16.96
CA PRO A 29 -15.97 -1.50 -16.84
C PRO A 29 -16.70 -2.84 -17.00
N THR A 30 -15.99 -3.85 -17.50
CA THR A 30 -16.50 -5.23 -17.51
C THR A 30 -16.63 -5.76 -16.10
N LEU A 31 -15.74 -5.38 -15.19
CA LEU A 31 -15.82 -5.68 -13.75
C LEU A 31 -15.54 -4.43 -12.90
N ASP A 32 -16.34 -4.21 -11.85
CA ASP A 32 -16.10 -3.15 -10.86
C ASP A 32 -15.72 -3.77 -9.51
N VAL A 33 -14.44 -3.68 -9.18
CA VAL A 33 -13.80 -4.28 -8.00
C VAL A 33 -13.71 -3.26 -6.87
N THR A 34 -14.20 -3.62 -5.69
CA THR A 34 -14.13 -2.77 -4.48
C THR A 34 -13.72 -3.57 -3.25
N PHE A 35 -13.19 -2.88 -2.23
CA PHE A 35 -12.59 -3.52 -1.06
C PHE A 35 -13.31 -3.21 0.24
N ASN A 36 -13.48 -4.24 1.08
CA ASN A 36 -13.86 -4.10 2.49
C ASN A 36 -15.04 -3.15 2.73
N LEU A 37 -16.08 -3.23 1.90
CA LEU A 37 -17.31 -2.47 2.10
C LEU A 37 -17.88 -2.80 3.49
N ALA A 38 -18.16 -1.75 4.28
CA ALA A 38 -18.51 -1.85 5.71
C ALA A 38 -19.85 -2.55 5.99
N LYS A 39 -20.68 -2.76 4.97
CA LYS A 39 -21.90 -3.57 5.05
C LYS A 39 -21.67 -4.87 4.28
N LEU A 40 -22.24 -5.97 4.76
CA LEU A 40 -22.39 -7.24 4.02
C LEU A 40 -23.39 -7.06 2.87
N THR A 41 -23.09 -6.10 2.00
CA THR A 41 -23.81 -5.89 0.75
C THR A 41 -23.39 -6.99 -0.20
N GLU A 42 -24.39 -7.61 -0.84
CA GLU A 42 -24.15 -8.53 -1.94
C GLU A 42 -23.78 -7.74 -3.20
N PRO A 43 -22.76 -8.17 -3.96
CA PRO A 43 -22.43 -7.57 -5.26
C PRO A 43 -23.61 -7.69 -6.21
N LYS A 44 -23.78 -6.77 -7.16
CA LYS A 44 -24.80 -6.87 -8.23
C LYS A 44 -24.16 -6.70 -9.61
N GLY A 45 -24.74 -7.35 -10.61
CA GLY A 45 -24.29 -7.24 -12.00
C GLY A 45 -22.82 -7.61 -12.15
N ASN A 46 -22.00 -6.63 -12.55
CA ASN A 46 -20.56 -6.78 -12.78
C ASN A 46 -19.68 -6.48 -11.54
N GLN A 47 -20.27 -6.28 -10.37
CA GLN A 47 -19.52 -5.98 -9.15
C GLN A 47 -18.77 -7.20 -8.62
N VAL A 48 -17.55 -6.96 -8.17
CA VAL A 48 -16.70 -7.93 -7.48
C VAL A 48 -16.24 -7.31 -6.16
N PHE A 49 -16.57 -7.96 -5.05
CA PHE A 49 -16.15 -7.50 -3.72
C PHE A 49 -15.03 -8.37 -3.20
N ILE A 50 -13.91 -7.72 -2.82
CA ILE A 50 -12.78 -8.37 -2.17
C ILE A 50 -12.75 -7.94 -0.71
N ARG A 51 -12.79 -8.92 0.20
CA ARG A 51 -12.80 -8.68 1.63
C ARG A 51 -11.65 -9.42 2.29
N ASN A 52 -11.08 -8.83 3.33
CA ASN A 52 -10.22 -9.59 4.24
C ASN A 52 -11.04 -10.70 4.90
N ALA A 53 -10.44 -11.88 5.12
CA ALA A 53 -11.11 -13.06 5.72
C ALA A 53 -11.90 -12.73 7.00
N ARG A 54 -11.31 -11.90 7.85
CA ARG A 54 -11.93 -11.43 9.10
C ARG A 54 -13.18 -10.57 8.85
N VAL A 55 -13.15 -9.71 7.84
CA VAL A 55 -14.28 -8.84 7.46
C VAL A 55 -15.37 -9.65 6.76
N ALA A 56 -14.99 -10.70 6.05
CA ALA A 56 -15.91 -11.65 5.43
C ALA A 56 -16.49 -12.69 6.40
N GLU A 57 -16.08 -12.67 7.68
CA GLU A 57 -16.44 -13.69 8.68
C GLU A 57 -16.09 -15.13 8.25
N GLN A 58 -15.06 -15.28 7.40
CA GLN A 58 -14.63 -16.54 6.80
C GLN A 58 -13.11 -16.72 6.96
N PRO A 59 -12.61 -16.89 8.20
CA PRO A 59 -11.16 -16.95 8.46
C PRO A 59 -10.45 -18.15 7.81
N ASN A 60 -11.19 -19.21 7.46
CA ASN A 60 -10.63 -20.44 6.88
C ASN A 60 -10.46 -20.38 5.36
N ASN A 61 -10.98 -19.35 4.68
CA ASN A 61 -10.97 -19.26 3.21
C ASN A 61 -9.72 -18.57 2.63
N GLY A 62 -8.67 -18.39 3.44
CA GLY A 62 -7.45 -17.66 3.06
C GLY A 62 -7.53 -16.18 3.38
N PRO A 63 -6.51 -15.37 3.02
CA PRO A 63 -6.39 -13.99 3.47
C PRO A 63 -7.46 -13.06 2.86
N LEU A 64 -7.90 -13.36 1.64
CA LEU A 64 -8.87 -12.59 0.87
C LEU A 64 -10.02 -13.49 0.41
N VAL A 65 -11.25 -13.00 0.58
CA VAL A 65 -12.49 -13.65 0.16
C VAL A 65 -13.11 -12.82 -0.95
N VAL A 66 -13.55 -13.49 -2.02
CA VAL A 66 -14.15 -12.84 -3.19
C VAL A 66 -15.63 -13.18 -3.26
N SER A 67 -16.45 -12.15 -3.50
CA SER A 67 -17.89 -12.30 -3.76
C SER A 67 -18.24 -11.61 -5.07
N ALA A 68 -18.89 -12.31 -6.00
CA ALA A 68 -19.36 -11.75 -7.26
C ALA A 68 -20.51 -12.60 -7.85
N HIS A 69 -21.57 -11.96 -8.37
CA HIS A 69 -22.64 -12.68 -9.10
C HIS A 69 -22.27 -12.97 -10.56
N CYS A 70 -21.33 -12.22 -11.13
CA CYS A 70 -20.92 -12.40 -12.51
C CYS A 70 -20.03 -13.63 -12.74
N PHE A 71 -19.56 -14.28 -11.67
CA PHE A 71 -18.66 -15.43 -11.70
C PHE A 71 -19.38 -16.71 -11.30
N SER A 72 -19.07 -17.82 -11.98
CA SER A 72 -19.44 -19.14 -11.51
C SER A 72 -18.66 -19.51 -10.23
N SER A 73 -19.10 -20.55 -9.51
CA SER A 73 -18.40 -21.03 -8.32
C SER A 73 -16.96 -21.49 -8.63
N SER A 74 -16.73 -22.10 -9.80
CA SER A 74 -15.38 -22.49 -10.24
C SER A 74 -14.49 -21.27 -10.49
N ALA A 75 -15.01 -20.25 -11.18
CA ALA A 75 -14.27 -19.01 -11.43
C ALA A 75 -13.93 -18.29 -10.11
N LEU A 76 -14.86 -18.24 -9.15
CA LEU A 76 -14.57 -17.66 -7.82
C LEU A 76 -13.44 -18.40 -7.10
N LEU A 77 -13.44 -19.73 -7.13
CA LEU A 77 -12.37 -20.53 -6.52
C LEU A 77 -11.01 -20.30 -7.21
N GLN A 78 -10.99 -20.26 -8.55
CA GLN A 78 -9.79 -19.94 -9.32
C GLN A 78 -9.25 -18.55 -8.96
N LEU A 79 -10.11 -17.53 -8.91
CA LEU A 79 -9.71 -16.16 -8.56
C LEU A 79 -9.14 -16.06 -7.14
N GLN A 80 -9.78 -16.72 -6.18
CA GLN A 80 -9.27 -16.78 -4.81
C GLN A 80 -7.92 -17.50 -4.72
N HIS A 81 -7.72 -18.55 -5.51
CA HIS A 81 -6.44 -19.24 -5.59
C HIS A 81 -5.34 -18.34 -6.19
N MET A 82 -5.62 -17.62 -7.28
CA MET A 82 -4.69 -16.65 -7.87
C MET A 82 -4.34 -15.52 -6.89
N LEU A 83 -5.33 -14.94 -6.22
CA LEU A 83 -5.11 -13.91 -5.19
C LEU A 83 -4.22 -14.42 -4.06
N ARG A 84 -4.39 -15.67 -3.64
CA ARG A 84 -3.56 -16.30 -2.61
C ARG A 84 -2.12 -16.46 -3.08
N GLY A 85 -1.90 -17.02 -4.26
CA GLY A 85 -0.55 -17.21 -4.81
C GLY A 85 0.21 -15.88 -4.95
N ILE A 86 -0.44 -14.85 -5.49
CA ILE A 86 0.13 -13.50 -5.59
C ILE A 86 0.41 -12.91 -4.21
N SER A 87 -0.50 -13.09 -3.24
CA SER A 87 -0.31 -12.59 -1.88
C SER A 87 0.92 -13.24 -1.22
N GLU A 88 1.13 -14.53 -1.43
CA GLU A 88 2.27 -15.29 -0.92
C GLU A 88 3.59 -14.84 -1.57
N GLU A 89 3.62 -14.66 -2.89
CA GLU A 89 4.80 -14.14 -3.61
C GLU A 89 5.17 -12.73 -3.12
N LEU A 90 4.17 -11.83 -3.05
CA LEU A 90 4.37 -10.48 -2.53
C LEU A 90 4.87 -10.50 -1.09
N ALA A 91 4.35 -11.38 -0.24
CA ALA A 91 4.78 -11.48 1.14
C ALA A 91 6.26 -11.86 1.27
N GLN A 92 6.75 -12.78 0.41
CA GLN A 92 8.17 -13.13 0.36
C GLN A 92 9.04 -11.93 -0.03
N ARG A 93 8.57 -11.11 -0.97
CA ARG A 93 9.30 -9.94 -1.48
C ARG A 93 9.26 -8.72 -0.55
N LEU A 94 8.18 -8.58 0.21
CA LEU A 94 7.95 -7.45 1.12
C LEU A 94 8.41 -7.71 2.56
N GLY A 95 8.64 -8.98 2.91
CA GLY A 95 8.90 -9.41 4.29
C GLY A 95 7.67 -9.35 5.21
N CYS A 96 6.48 -9.05 4.67
CA CYS A 96 5.22 -9.00 5.40
C CYS A 96 4.01 -9.22 4.46
N PRO A 97 2.84 -9.62 4.98
CA PRO A 97 1.63 -9.74 4.16
C PRO A 97 1.28 -8.42 3.42
N PRO A 98 1.04 -8.47 2.09
CA PRO A 98 0.69 -7.28 1.30
C PRO A 98 -0.71 -6.76 1.62
N SER A 99 -1.00 -5.55 1.19
CA SER A 99 -2.36 -5.02 1.15
C SER A 99 -3.23 -5.79 0.15
N ALA A 100 -4.53 -5.86 0.45
CA ALA A 100 -5.53 -6.40 -0.47
C ALA A 100 -5.55 -5.64 -1.80
N GLY A 101 -5.26 -4.33 -1.75
CA GLY A 101 -5.24 -3.45 -2.92
C GLY A 101 -4.16 -3.86 -3.92
N LEU A 102 -2.90 -3.92 -3.50
CA LEU A 102 -1.80 -4.33 -4.40
C LEU A 102 -2.02 -5.76 -4.92
N THR A 103 -2.41 -6.68 -4.04
CA THR A 103 -2.67 -8.09 -4.40
C THR A 103 -3.72 -8.20 -5.52
N ALA A 104 -4.83 -7.47 -5.39
CA ALA A 104 -5.90 -7.49 -6.39
C ALA A 104 -5.50 -6.81 -7.69
N ILE A 105 -4.76 -5.70 -7.63
CA ILE A 105 -4.26 -5.01 -8.84
C ILE A 105 -3.43 -5.99 -9.67
N LEU A 106 -2.47 -6.69 -9.06
CA LEU A 106 -1.65 -7.66 -9.79
C LEU A 106 -2.46 -8.84 -10.29
N CYS A 107 -3.37 -9.37 -9.48
CA CYS A 107 -4.23 -10.48 -9.89
C CYS A 107 -5.07 -10.14 -11.13
N PHE A 108 -5.70 -8.96 -11.14
CA PHE A 108 -6.49 -8.54 -12.30
C PHE A 108 -5.63 -8.15 -13.50
N SER A 109 -4.39 -7.72 -13.30
CA SER A 109 -3.43 -7.48 -14.39
C SER A 109 -3.09 -8.76 -15.17
N GLU A 110 -3.12 -9.93 -14.54
CA GLU A 110 -2.88 -11.22 -15.23
C GLU A 110 -4.04 -11.63 -16.16
N ILE A 111 -5.28 -11.29 -15.77
CA ILE A 111 -6.49 -11.77 -16.44
C ILE A 111 -7.23 -10.70 -17.24
N ALA A 112 -6.83 -9.43 -17.20
CA ALA A 112 -7.47 -8.33 -17.90
C ALA A 112 -6.63 -7.80 -19.09
N HIS A 113 -7.31 -7.24 -20.09
CA HIS A 113 -6.67 -6.47 -21.16
C HIS A 113 -6.24 -5.09 -20.65
N ALA A 114 -7.05 -4.49 -19.78
CA ALA A 114 -6.77 -3.21 -19.15
C ALA A 114 -7.30 -3.19 -17.71
N VAL A 115 -6.54 -2.57 -16.82
CA VAL A 115 -6.88 -2.33 -15.42
C VAL A 115 -6.86 -0.82 -15.16
N ARG A 116 -7.98 -0.27 -14.70
CA ARG A 116 -8.04 1.11 -14.20
C ARG A 116 -8.10 1.10 -12.68
N VAL A 117 -7.25 1.88 -12.04
CA VAL A 117 -7.14 1.93 -10.58
C VAL A 117 -7.39 3.34 -10.06
N ASP A 118 -8.45 3.48 -9.27
CA ASP A 118 -8.85 4.72 -8.61
C ASP A 118 -8.79 4.59 -7.09
N ARG A 119 -8.56 5.72 -6.41
CA ARG A 119 -8.58 5.81 -4.94
C ARG A 119 -7.67 4.81 -4.22
N ALA A 120 -6.55 4.47 -4.83
CA ALA A 120 -5.57 3.55 -4.27
C ALA A 120 -4.15 4.13 -4.41
N PRO A 121 -3.82 5.24 -3.76
CA PRO A 121 -2.50 5.84 -3.92
C PRO A 121 -1.35 4.99 -3.34
N LEU A 122 -1.66 4.00 -2.49
CA LEU A 122 -0.68 3.30 -1.66
C LEU A 122 0.16 4.25 -0.77
N VAL A 123 -0.45 5.37 -0.36
CA VAL A 123 0.12 6.37 0.56
C VAL A 123 -0.82 6.53 1.75
N PRO A 124 -0.90 5.55 2.67
CA PRO A 124 -1.68 5.74 3.90
C PRO A 124 -1.00 6.76 4.81
N SER A 125 -1.78 7.32 5.73
CA SER A 125 -1.23 8.12 6.82
C SER A 125 -0.71 7.21 7.93
N LEU A 126 0.52 7.46 8.40
CA LEU A 126 1.05 6.90 9.65
C LEU A 126 0.80 7.83 10.84
N ALA A 127 0.28 9.04 10.64
CA ALA A 127 0.00 9.97 11.71
C ALA A 127 -1.13 9.44 12.59
N ARG A 128 -0.83 9.23 13.88
CA ARG A 128 -1.80 8.74 14.85
C ARG A 128 -2.67 9.89 15.37
N PRO A 129 -4.00 9.71 15.46
CA PRO A 129 -4.88 10.65 16.15
C PRO A 129 -4.48 10.81 17.63
N SER A 130 -4.68 12.01 18.19
CA SER A 130 -4.24 12.33 19.55
C SER A 130 -4.96 11.49 20.61
N GLU A 131 -6.20 11.09 20.34
CA GLU A 131 -7.04 10.22 21.17
C GLU A 131 -6.67 8.73 21.09
N MET A 132 -5.77 8.32 20.19
CA MET A 132 -5.39 6.92 20.03
C MET A 132 -4.47 6.45 21.17
N GLY A 133 -4.89 5.42 21.90
CA GLY A 133 -4.12 4.84 23.01
C GLY A 133 -2.75 4.30 22.60
N ARG A 134 -1.76 4.44 23.49
CA ARG A 134 -0.32 4.12 23.26
C ARG A 134 -0.01 2.66 22.87
N ARG A 135 -0.92 1.72 23.12
CA ARG A 135 -0.75 0.28 22.77
C ARG A 135 -1.54 -0.15 21.53
N LYS A 136 -2.32 0.75 20.93
CA LYS A 136 -3.10 0.46 19.74
C LYS A 136 -2.34 1.00 18.52
N PRO A 137 -1.80 0.15 17.64
CA PRO A 137 -1.22 0.60 16.38
C PRO A 137 -2.32 0.97 15.37
N LEU A 138 -1.96 1.78 14.36
CA LEU A 138 -2.83 2.00 13.21
C LEU A 138 -3.00 0.70 12.41
N ALA A 139 -4.13 0.54 11.71
CA ALA A 139 -4.33 -0.65 10.88
C ALA A 139 -3.34 -0.70 9.69
N CYS A 140 -2.94 0.47 9.17
CA CYS A 140 -2.03 0.57 8.03
C CYS A 140 -0.60 0.17 8.38
N VAL A 141 -0.12 0.34 9.62
CA VAL A 141 1.29 0.09 9.95
C VAL A 141 1.69 -1.40 9.86
N PHE A 142 0.78 -2.31 9.53
CA PHE A 142 1.11 -3.73 9.34
C PHE A 142 1.47 -4.10 7.90
N HIS A 143 1.61 -3.12 7.01
CA HIS A 143 1.98 -3.32 5.62
C HIS A 143 3.20 -2.48 5.28
N ASN A 144 4.11 -3.05 4.49
CA ASN A 144 5.27 -2.37 3.95
C ASN A 144 4.85 -1.46 2.76
N TRP A 145 4.30 -0.28 3.04
CA TRP A 145 3.79 0.61 1.99
C TRP A 145 4.86 1.16 1.04
N LEU A 146 6.08 1.40 1.53
CA LEU A 146 7.20 1.78 0.68
C LEU A 146 7.55 0.64 -0.29
N GLY A 147 7.61 -0.60 0.20
CA GLY A 147 7.82 -1.77 -0.63
C GLY A 147 6.69 -2.02 -1.61
N GLU A 148 5.43 -1.88 -1.18
CA GLU A 148 4.28 -2.01 -2.08
C GLU A 148 4.34 -1.00 -3.22
N ARG A 149 4.71 0.25 -2.94
CA ARG A 149 4.93 1.26 -3.98
C ARG A 149 6.10 0.94 -4.88
N ARG A 150 7.23 0.47 -4.35
CA ARG A 150 8.39 0.01 -5.14
C ARG A 150 7.98 -1.05 -6.14
N LEU A 151 7.21 -2.04 -5.68
CA LEU A 151 6.73 -3.13 -6.52
C LEU A 151 5.73 -2.61 -7.56
N ALA A 152 4.74 -1.82 -7.15
CA ALA A 152 3.77 -1.21 -8.06
C ALA A 152 4.43 -0.39 -9.19
N MET A 153 5.48 0.39 -8.89
CA MET A 153 6.26 1.12 -9.89
C MET A 153 6.96 0.20 -10.89
N LYS A 154 7.48 -0.95 -10.44
CA LYS A 154 8.07 -1.92 -11.36
C LYS A 154 7.00 -2.43 -12.31
N ILE A 155 5.82 -2.81 -11.83
CA ILE A 155 4.73 -3.29 -12.70
C ILE A 155 4.30 -2.21 -13.71
N GLY A 156 4.05 -0.98 -13.26
CA GLY A 156 3.64 0.12 -14.16
C GLY A 156 4.65 0.40 -15.28
N ARG A 157 5.96 0.23 -15.01
CA ARG A 157 7.02 0.37 -16.04
C ARG A 157 7.06 -0.78 -17.04
N HIS A 158 6.79 -2.01 -16.61
CA HIS A 158 6.81 -3.17 -17.52
C HIS A 158 5.54 -3.28 -18.37
N SER A 159 4.44 -2.65 -17.95
CA SER A 159 3.15 -2.74 -18.65
C SER A 159 2.38 -1.41 -18.61
N PRO A 160 2.91 -0.34 -19.23
CA PRO A 160 2.32 1.00 -19.14
C PRO A 160 0.92 1.08 -19.74
N ASP A 161 0.63 0.30 -20.79
CA ASP A 161 -0.68 0.27 -21.44
C ASP A 161 -1.70 -0.61 -20.69
N LEU A 162 -1.22 -1.49 -19.80
CA LEU A 162 -2.08 -2.41 -19.06
C LEU A 162 -2.76 -1.73 -17.87
N ILE A 163 -2.07 -0.83 -17.17
CA ILE A 163 -2.55 -0.25 -15.93
C ILE A 163 -2.63 1.28 -16.03
N THR A 164 -3.86 1.81 -16.00
CA THR A 164 -4.10 3.24 -15.80
C THR A 164 -4.32 3.52 -14.32
N TRP A 165 -3.38 4.20 -13.66
CA TRP A 165 -3.43 4.44 -12.21
C TRP A 165 -3.11 5.89 -11.81
N PRO A 166 -4.02 6.85 -12.07
CA PRO A 166 -3.74 8.27 -11.85
C PRO A 166 -3.46 8.60 -10.38
N SER A 167 -4.18 7.95 -9.46
CA SER A 167 -4.00 8.16 -8.01
C SER A 167 -2.64 7.69 -7.47
N PHE A 168 -1.84 6.94 -8.24
CA PHE A 168 -0.54 6.45 -7.80
C PHE A 168 0.54 7.53 -7.75
N HIS A 169 0.45 8.52 -8.65
CA HIS A 169 1.38 9.62 -8.72
C HIS A 169 1.27 10.47 -7.45
N TYR A 170 2.39 10.62 -6.75
CA TYR A 170 2.48 11.46 -5.57
C TYR A 170 3.24 12.75 -5.92
N PRO A 171 2.63 13.95 -5.81
CA PRO A 171 3.26 15.21 -6.20
C PRO A 171 4.45 15.59 -5.31
N GLY A 172 4.54 15.01 -4.11
CA GLY A 172 5.57 15.33 -3.12
C GLY A 172 5.17 16.46 -2.18
N PRO A 173 5.81 16.57 -1.01
CA PRO A 173 5.61 17.72 -0.13
C PRO A 173 6.35 18.94 -0.69
N ASP A 174 5.73 20.12 -0.62
CA ASP A 174 6.38 21.37 -1.01
C ASP A 174 7.35 21.87 0.06
N GLY A 175 8.44 22.49 -0.40
CA GLY A 175 9.41 23.18 0.44
C GLY A 175 10.19 22.28 1.42
N GLY A 176 10.77 22.94 2.42
CA GLY A 176 11.63 22.35 3.43
C GLY A 176 12.93 23.12 3.61
N THR A 177 13.67 22.76 4.65
CA THR A 177 14.99 23.31 4.97
C THR A 177 16.07 22.38 4.49
N GLU A 178 17.19 22.92 4.01
CA GLU A 178 18.33 22.07 3.66
C GLU A 178 18.90 21.41 4.91
N GLN A 179 19.11 20.10 4.83
CA GLN A 179 19.62 19.26 5.90
C GLN A 179 20.73 18.38 5.37
N ALA A 180 21.85 18.35 6.09
CA ALA A 180 22.96 17.47 5.76
C ALA A 180 22.64 16.03 6.16
N ASN A 181 22.61 15.15 5.17
CA ASN A 181 22.47 13.69 5.31
C ASN A 181 21.28 13.26 6.21
N PRO A 182 20.03 13.59 5.82
CA PRO A 182 18.84 13.28 6.62
C PRO A 182 18.64 11.77 6.80
N LEU A 183 19.02 10.95 5.82
CA LEU A 183 18.96 9.49 5.92
C LEU A 183 19.79 8.96 7.10
N GLN A 184 21.07 9.33 7.21
CA GLN A 184 21.92 8.81 8.28
C GLN A 184 21.39 9.20 9.66
N ARG A 185 20.88 10.42 9.80
CA ARG A 185 20.26 10.88 11.05
C ARG A 185 19.01 10.07 11.38
N LEU A 186 18.16 9.78 10.39
CA LEU A 186 16.98 8.93 10.59
C LEU A 186 17.37 7.53 11.06
N LEU A 187 18.36 6.91 10.42
CA LEU A 187 18.85 5.58 10.80
C LEU A 187 19.39 5.56 12.22
N ASN A 188 20.10 6.60 12.64
CA ASN A 188 20.58 6.72 14.02
C ASN A 188 19.41 6.75 15.01
N ILE A 189 18.37 7.55 14.73
CA ILE A 189 17.16 7.61 15.58
C ILE A 189 16.46 6.24 15.63
N PHE A 190 16.37 5.55 14.50
CA PHE A 190 15.70 4.23 14.43
C PHE A 190 16.47 3.11 15.13
N ASN A 191 17.77 3.29 15.37
CA ASN A 191 18.58 2.36 16.15
C ASN A 191 18.40 2.54 17.67
N GLU A 192 17.85 3.68 18.12
CA GLU A 192 17.60 3.95 19.53
C GLU A 192 16.40 3.17 20.06
N GLN A 193 16.60 2.51 21.21
CA GLN A 193 15.59 1.61 21.78
C GLN A 193 14.53 2.32 22.60
N GLN A 194 14.81 3.53 23.10
CA GLN A 194 13.91 4.24 24.00
C GLN A 194 13.52 5.62 23.47
N PRO A 195 12.22 5.94 23.45
CA PRO A 195 11.76 7.26 23.05
C PRO A 195 12.16 8.31 24.09
N CYS A 196 12.73 9.41 23.64
CA CYS A 196 12.97 10.58 24.47
C CYS A 196 12.67 11.87 23.69
N GLU A 197 12.60 12.99 24.40
CA GLU A 197 12.22 14.30 23.85
C GLU A 197 13.18 14.76 22.74
N SER A 198 14.48 14.51 22.88
CA SER A 198 15.46 14.87 21.85
C SER A 198 15.20 14.14 20.53
N LEU A 199 14.92 12.82 20.59
CA LEU A 199 14.62 12.03 19.39
C LEU A 199 13.33 12.50 18.69
N ARG A 200 12.31 12.90 19.45
CA ARG A 200 11.07 13.46 18.85
C ARG A 200 11.35 14.75 18.11
N ARG A 201 12.14 15.66 18.71
CA ARG A 201 12.55 16.91 18.07
C ARG A 201 13.40 16.68 16.83
N GLU A 202 14.31 15.71 16.88
CA GLU A 202 15.11 15.35 15.70
C GLU A 202 14.24 14.80 14.56
N LEU A 203 13.24 13.96 14.85
CA LEU A 203 12.27 13.51 13.85
C LEU A 203 11.49 14.69 13.24
N GLN A 204 11.09 15.67 14.04
CA GLN A 204 10.42 16.89 13.56
C GLN A 204 11.32 17.71 12.63
N LEU A 205 12.61 17.87 12.98
CA LEU A 205 13.58 18.55 12.11
C LEU A 205 13.74 17.81 10.78
N LEU A 206 13.84 16.48 10.82
CA LEU A 206 13.95 15.65 9.61
C LEU A 206 12.68 15.68 8.74
N ALA A 207 11.50 15.74 9.36
CA ALA A 207 10.25 15.92 8.64
C ALA A 207 10.22 17.25 7.86
N GLY A 208 10.87 18.28 8.39
CA GLY A 208 11.06 19.59 7.75
C GLY A 208 12.19 19.65 6.71
N ALA A 209 12.95 18.59 6.47
CA ALA A 209 14.05 18.57 5.50
C ALA A 209 13.56 18.64 4.06
N SER A 210 14.23 19.37 3.17
CA SER A 210 13.81 19.52 1.77
C SER A 210 13.86 18.18 1.00
N ASN A 211 13.08 18.09 -0.08
CA ASN A 211 13.11 16.93 -0.98
C ASN A 211 14.50 16.70 -1.60
N ASN A 212 15.24 17.78 -1.89
CA ASN A 212 16.59 17.71 -2.42
C ASN A 212 17.57 17.11 -1.41
N SER A 213 17.46 17.50 -0.13
CA SER A 213 18.27 16.91 0.95
C SER A 213 18.04 15.41 1.06
N TRP A 214 16.79 14.94 0.95
CA TRP A 214 16.47 13.52 0.95
C TRP A 214 17.07 12.83 -0.29
N LEU A 215 16.79 13.32 -1.50
CA LEU A 215 17.32 12.73 -2.74
C LEU A 215 18.84 12.63 -2.74
N ALA A 216 19.55 13.67 -2.28
CA ALA A 216 21.00 13.68 -2.22
C ALA A 216 21.59 12.61 -1.28
N SER A 217 20.78 12.07 -0.36
CA SER A 217 21.18 11.04 0.60
C SER A 217 20.64 9.64 0.28
N LEU A 218 19.84 9.48 -0.78
CA LEU A 218 19.12 8.23 -1.08
C LEU A 218 19.63 7.57 -2.36
N THR A 219 19.67 6.24 -2.32
CA THR A 219 19.79 5.34 -3.47
C THR A 219 18.62 4.35 -3.46
N PRO A 220 18.36 3.64 -4.59
CA PRO A 220 17.36 2.56 -4.60
C PRO A 220 17.60 1.49 -3.52
N ALA A 221 18.87 1.11 -3.28
CA ALA A 221 19.22 0.12 -2.28
C ALA A 221 18.93 0.61 -0.85
N THR A 222 19.34 1.83 -0.52
CA THR A 222 19.08 2.40 0.82
C THR A 222 17.60 2.61 1.09
N LEU A 223 16.80 2.91 0.06
CA LEU A 223 15.35 2.99 0.20
C LEU A 223 14.74 1.64 0.55
N GLU A 224 15.18 0.57 -0.13
CA GLU A 224 14.73 -0.80 0.11
C GLU A 224 15.10 -1.27 1.52
N ASP A 225 16.33 -0.99 1.97
CA ASP A 225 16.76 -1.30 3.34
C ASP A 225 15.94 -0.57 4.41
N LEU A 226 15.47 0.64 4.09
CA LEU A 226 14.72 1.48 5.02
C LEU A 226 13.26 1.03 5.19
N GLU A 227 12.69 0.30 4.21
CA GLU A 227 11.28 -0.12 4.18
C GLU A 227 10.84 -0.84 5.46
N VAL A 228 11.71 -1.69 6.03
CA VAL A 228 11.43 -2.48 7.24
C VAL A 228 11.21 -1.64 8.49
N SER A 229 11.58 -0.36 8.46
CA SER A 229 11.39 0.58 9.57
C SER A 229 10.00 1.22 9.59
N PHE A 230 9.21 1.07 8.53
CA PHE A 230 7.92 1.75 8.36
C PHE A 230 6.70 0.82 8.55
N PHE A 231 6.91 -0.41 9.02
CA PHE A 231 5.83 -1.32 9.37
C PHE A 231 6.12 -2.15 10.63
N LEU A 232 5.07 -2.75 11.18
CA LEU A 232 5.09 -3.63 12.33
C LEU A 232 4.90 -5.09 11.89
N PRO A 233 5.80 -5.99 12.30
CA PRO A 233 5.57 -7.42 12.16
C PRO A 233 4.35 -7.87 12.99
N ARG A 234 3.47 -8.69 12.41
CA ARG A 234 2.20 -9.10 13.05
C ARG A 234 2.36 -10.08 14.24
N ASN A 235 3.55 -10.65 14.43
CA ASN A 235 3.81 -11.71 15.41
C ASN A 235 4.92 -11.35 16.41
N THR A 236 5.17 -10.07 16.65
CA THR A 236 6.19 -9.60 17.59
C THR A 236 5.55 -8.92 18.80
N GLN A 237 5.88 -9.40 20.01
CA GLN A 237 5.43 -8.76 21.26
C GLN A 237 6.25 -7.50 21.57
N HIS A 238 7.48 -7.44 21.09
CA HIS A 238 8.38 -6.31 21.26
C HIS A 238 8.84 -5.83 19.89
N THR A 239 8.86 -4.52 19.70
CA THR A 239 9.33 -3.87 18.48
C THR A 239 10.19 -2.67 18.85
N LYS A 240 11.21 -2.40 18.01
CA LYS A 240 12.02 -1.19 18.09
C LYS A 240 11.35 0.02 17.42
N GLN A 241 10.28 -0.19 16.65
CA GLN A 241 9.52 0.84 15.93
C GLN A 241 8.59 1.62 16.88
N TRP A 242 9.14 2.18 17.97
CA TRP A 242 8.39 2.91 18.99
C TRP A 242 7.65 4.12 18.41
N TRP A 243 8.18 4.72 17.33
CA TRP A 243 7.58 5.85 16.64
C TRP A 243 6.21 5.52 16.01
N LEU A 244 5.90 4.24 15.74
CA LEU A 244 4.57 3.81 15.24
C LEU A 244 3.52 3.71 16.36
N TYR A 245 3.94 3.91 17.62
CA TYR A 245 3.09 3.93 18.82
C TYR A 245 2.99 5.29 19.50
N ASP A 246 3.89 6.21 19.15
CA ASP A 246 3.98 7.55 19.72
C ASP A 246 3.27 8.57 18.82
N ASN A 247 2.32 9.34 19.36
CA ASN A 247 1.46 10.21 18.55
C ASN A 247 2.26 11.33 17.85
N GLU A 248 3.22 11.93 18.55
CA GLU A 248 4.03 13.01 18.02
C GLU A 248 5.05 12.49 17.00
N ALA A 249 5.79 11.44 17.36
CA ALA A 249 6.76 10.85 16.46
C ALA A 249 6.11 10.27 15.20
N SER A 250 4.94 9.64 15.32
CA SER A 250 4.22 9.09 14.16
C SER A 250 3.83 10.16 13.14
N THR A 251 3.53 11.38 13.60
CA THR A 251 3.21 12.51 12.72
C THR A 251 4.44 12.98 11.96
N ALA A 252 5.59 13.08 12.63
CA ALA A 252 6.85 13.41 11.96
C ALA A 252 7.27 12.30 10.98
N VAL A 253 7.15 11.04 11.39
CA VAL A 253 7.47 9.87 10.54
C VAL A 253 6.54 9.76 9.33
N ASP A 254 5.27 10.15 9.44
CA ASP A 254 4.35 10.23 8.31
C ASP A 254 4.81 11.24 7.25
N LEU A 255 5.30 12.41 7.67
CA LEU A 255 5.87 13.41 6.77
C LEU A 255 7.16 12.92 6.11
N ILE A 256 8.02 12.25 6.87
CA ILE A 256 9.23 11.62 6.35
C ILE A 256 8.85 10.54 5.32
N LEU A 257 7.89 9.67 5.64
CA LEU A 257 7.38 8.64 4.71
C LEU A 257 6.95 9.27 3.38
N LYS A 258 6.21 10.38 3.41
CA LYS A 258 5.77 11.09 2.19
C LYS A 258 6.94 11.60 1.35
N ARG A 259 8.01 12.10 1.97
CA ARG A 259 9.25 12.51 1.27
C ARG A 259 9.97 11.32 0.66
N LEU A 260 10.03 10.19 1.37
CA LEU A 260 10.61 8.94 0.87
C LEU A 260 9.80 8.38 -0.31
N ILE A 261 8.47 8.41 -0.23
CA ILE A 261 7.55 8.01 -1.30
C ILE A 261 7.80 8.83 -2.56
N TRP A 262 7.92 10.15 -2.42
CA TRP A 262 8.24 11.02 -3.54
C TRP A 262 9.63 10.73 -4.10
N SER A 263 10.63 10.58 -3.24
CA SER A 263 12.01 10.29 -3.64
C SER A 263 12.10 8.96 -4.40
N GLN A 264 11.38 7.94 -3.93
CA GLN A 264 11.28 6.64 -4.59
C GLN A 264 10.66 6.75 -5.99
N GLN A 265 9.64 7.59 -6.15
CA GLN A 265 9.01 7.87 -7.45
C GLN A 265 9.97 8.60 -8.40
N TYR A 266 10.66 9.63 -7.90
CA TYR A 266 11.63 10.39 -8.69
C TYR A 266 12.76 9.48 -9.20
N LEU A 267 13.39 8.72 -8.30
CA LEU A 267 14.48 7.79 -8.64
C LEU A 267 14.03 6.67 -9.61
N ALA A 268 12.76 6.27 -9.57
CA ALA A 268 12.21 5.29 -10.50
C ALA A 268 11.94 5.86 -11.91
N SER A 269 11.91 7.19 -12.05
CA SER A 269 11.67 7.89 -13.32
C SER A 269 12.95 8.34 -14.04
N LEU A 270 14.10 8.26 -13.37
CA LEU A 270 15.43 8.40 -13.98
C LEU A 270 15.76 7.17 -14.82
#